data_AF-A0A8T7IV24-F1
#
_entry.id   AF-A0A8T7IV24-F1
#
_cell.length_a   1.000
_cell.length_b   1.000
_cell.length_c   1.000
_cell.angle_alpha   90.00
_cell.angle_beta   90.00
_cell.angle_gamma   90.00
#
_symmetry.space_group_name_H-M   'P 1'
#
loop_
_entity.id
_entity.type
_entity.pdbx_description
1 polymer ?
#
loop_
_entity_poly.entity_id
_entity_poly.type
_entity_poly.pdbx_seq_one_letter_code
_entity_poly.pdbx_strand_id
1 'polypeptide(L)'
;MNVILHTNYGDITLELNAEKAPKTVENFINYVKSGFYNETIFHRVIDNFMIQGGGFAPDMSQKATEDAIENEADNGLENLAGTIAMARTMDPHSATAQFF
;
A
#
# COMPACT_ATOMS: atom_id res chain seq x y z
N MET A 1 0.74 -12.89 -7.65
CA MET A 1 1.86 -13.08 -6.69
C MET A 1 1.33 -12.79 -5.30
N ASN A 2 1.71 -13.55 -4.26
CA ASN A 2 1.08 -13.44 -2.95
C ASN A 2 1.99 -12.79 -1.91
N VAL A 3 1.42 -11.89 -1.09
CA VAL A 3 2.05 -11.26 0.07
C VAL A 3 1.15 -11.48 1.28
N ILE A 4 1.73 -11.78 2.45
CA ILE A 4 0.98 -11.90 3.70
C ILE A 4 1.38 -10.74 4.60
N LEU A 5 0.41 -9.95 5.04
CA LEU A 5 0.60 -8.94 6.08
C LEU A 5 0.26 -9.56 7.43
N HIS A 6 1.26 -9.76 8.26
CA HIS A 6 1.08 -10.20 9.64
C HIS A 6 0.74 -9.00 10.51
N THR A 7 -0.51 -8.92 10.97
CA THR A 7 -0.97 -7.84 11.85
C THR A 7 -1.26 -8.38 13.25
N ASN A 8 -1.35 -7.50 14.25
CA ASN A 8 -1.81 -7.86 15.59
C ASN A 8 -3.31 -8.22 15.67
N TYR A 9 -4.06 -8.10 14.56
CA TYR A 9 -5.45 -8.55 14.43
C TYR A 9 -5.60 -9.81 13.56
N GLY A 10 -4.49 -10.40 13.11
CA GLY A 10 -4.47 -11.58 12.23
C GLY A 10 -3.81 -11.29 10.89
N ASP A 11 -3.76 -12.34 10.05
CA ASP A 11 -3.09 -12.30 8.77
C ASP A 11 -4.02 -11.80 7.66
N ILE A 12 -3.50 -10.93 6.80
CA ILE A 12 -4.15 -10.48 5.58
C ILE A 12 -3.34 -10.99 4.39
N THR A 13 -3.92 -11.91 3.60
CA THR A 13 -3.29 -12.42 2.39
C THR A 13 -3.73 -11.58 1.19
N LEU A 14 -2.75 -11.03 0.47
CA LEU A 14 -2.93 -10.20 -0.71
C LEU A 14 -2.47 -10.95 -1.95
N GLU A 15 -3.26 -10.89 -3.02
CA GLU A 15 -2.84 -11.27 -4.36
C GLU A 15 -2.59 -10.02 -5.21
N LEU A 16 -1.37 -9.90 -5.72
CA LEU A 16 -0.91 -8.76 -6.51
C LEU A 16 -0.98 -9.06 -8.01
N ASN A 17 -1.55 -8.11 -8.76
CA ASN A 17 -1.74 -8.19 -10.21
C ASN A 17 -0.64 -7.44 -10.98
N ALA A 18 0.52 -8.07 -11.15
CA ALA A 18 1.65 -7.49 -11.86
C ALA A 18 1.40 -7.28 -13.36
N GLU A 19 0.41 -7.95 -13.97
CA GLU A 19 0.07 -7.74 -15.37
C GLU A 19 -0.64 -6.40 -15.61
N LYS A 20 -1.45 -5.97 -14.64
CA LYS A 20 -2.24 -4.73 -14.71
C LYS A 20 -1.57 -3.54 -14.03
N ALA A 21 -0.72 -3.76 -13.04
CA ALA A 21 -0.03 -2.70 -12.31
C ALA A 21 1.45 -3.03 -12.05
N PRO A 22 2.25 -3.23 -13.11
CA PRO A 22 3.63 -3.72 -12.97
C PRO A 22 4.51 -2.83 -12.09
N LYS A 23 4.48 -1.50 -12.26
CA LYS A 23 5.33 -0.58 -11.49
C LYS A 23 4.89 -0.50 -10.03
N THR A 24 3.58 -0.49 -9.81
CA THR A 24 2.98 -0.48 -8.47
C THR A 24 3.32 -1.75 -7.69
N VAL A 25 3.18 -2.91 -8.35
CA VAL A 25 3.48 -4.21 -7.73
C VAL A 25 4.97 -4.33 -7.45
N GLU A 26 5.84 -3.92 -8.36
CA GLU A 26 7.29 -3.90 -8.14
C GLU A 26 7.66 -3.01 -6.94
N ASN A 27 7.14 -1.79 -6.89
CA ASN A 27 7.35 -0.85 -5.78
C ASN A 27 6.88 -1.44 -4.43
N PHE A 28 5.67 -1.98 -4.38
CA PHE A 28 5.13 -2.57 -3.15
C PHE A 28 5.98 -3.76 -2.68
N ILE A 29 6.39 -4.63 -3.60
CA ILE A 29 7.27 -5.78 -3.29
C ILE A 29 8.63 -5.31 -2.79
N ASN A 30 9.19 -4.23 -3.34
CA ASN A 30 10.46 -3.69 -2.89
C ASN A 30 10.39 -3.21 -1.42
N TYR A 31 9.31 -2.54 -1.03
CA TYR A 31 9.06 -2.19 0.38
C TYR A 31 8.82 -3.42 1.27
N VAL A 32 8.13 -4.46 0.77
CA VAL A 32 7.99 -5.72 1.51
C VAL A 32 9.35 -6.37 1.75
N LYS A 33 10.16 -6.51 0.69
CA LYS A 33 11.46 -7.20 0.74
C LYS A 33 12.49 -6.47 1.59
N SER A 34 12.45 -5.13 1.64
CA SER A 34 13.33 -4.34 2.51
C SER A 34 12.91 -4.38 3.98
N GLY A 35 11.76 -4.98 4.30
CA GLY A 35 11.18 -4.98 5.64
C GLY A 35 10.59 -3.62 6.04
N PHE A 36 10.37 -2.72 5.08
CA PHE A 36 9.87 -1.37 5.35
C PHE A 36 8.52 -1.37 6.05
N TYR A 37 7.61 -2.29 5.71
CA TYR A 37 6.30 -2.37 6.34
C TYR A 37 6.31 -2.96 7.75
N ASN A 38 7.43 -3.54 8.20
CA ASN A 38 7.57 -4.00 9.58
C ASN A 38 7.48 -2.81 10.54
N GLU A 39 6.77 -3.01 11.65
CA GLU A 39 6.48 -1.96 12.64
C GLU A 39 5.79 -0.73 12.02
N THR A 40 4.97 -0.94 10.98
CA THR A 40 4.04 0.08 10.49
C THR A 40 2.62 -0.18 10.98
N ILE A 41 1.82 0.88 11.05
CA ILE A 41 0.43 0.82 11.50
C ILE A 41 -0.55 1.19 10.39
N PHE A 42 -1.79 0.72 10.54
CA PHE A 42 -2.96 1.30 9.88
C PHE A 42 -3.38 2.57 10.61
N HIS A 43 -2.77 3.69 10.22
CA HIS A 43 -2.91 4.98 10.91
C HIS A 43 -4.23 5.69 10.60
N ARG A 44 -4.96 5.28 9.56
CA ARG A 44 -6.24 5.90 9.18
C ARG A 44 -7.26 4.83 8.83
N VAL A 45 -8.28 4.68 9.68
CA VAL A 45 -9.37 3.71 9.54
C VAL A 45 -10.69 4.48 9.48
N ILE A 46 -11.43 4.34 8.37
CA ILE A 46 -12.73 4.99 8.20
C ILE A 46 -13.74 3.89 7.86
N ASP A 47 -14.70 3.69 8.76
CA ASP A 47 -15.74 2.68 8.61
C ASP A 47 -16.56 2.91 7.32
N ASN A 48 -16.91 1.82 6.64
CA ASN A 48 -17.56 1.81 5.32
C ASN A 48 -16.80 2.56 4.21
N PHE A 49 -15.48 2.77 4.37
CA PHE A 49 -14.67 3.38 3.32
C PHE A 49 -13.36 2.61 3.08
N MET A 50 -12.36 2.76 3.95
CA MET A 50 -11.05 2.09 3.77
C MET A 50 -10.20 2.07 5.04
N ILE A 51 -9.13 1.28 5.00
CA ILE A 51 -8.07 1.23 6.01
C ILE A 51 -6.72 1.52 5.36
N GLN A 52 -6.11 2.66 5.70
CA GLN A 52 -4.85 3.10 5.11
C GLN A 52 -3.67 2.87 6.07
N GLY A 53 -2.57 2.33 5.54
CA GLY A 53 -1.39 1.92 6.30
C GLY A 53 -0.07 2.08 5.55
N GLY A 54 1.00 1.53 6.13
CA GLY A 54 2.29 1.39 5.45
C GLY A 54 3.14 2.67 5.36
N GLY A 55 2.85 3.71 6.14
CA GLY A 55 3.63 4.97 6.12
C GLY A 55 4.10 5.51 7.47
N PHE A 56 3.52 5.02 8.57
CA PHE A 56 3.76 5.54 9.91
C PHE A 56 4.12 4.41 10.88
N ALA A 57 5.02 4.70 11.81
CA ALA A 57 5.32 3.85 12.96
C ALA A 57 4.28 4.06 14.09
N PRO A 58 4.26 3.22 15.15
CA PRO A 58 3.27 3.31 16.23
C PRO A 58 3.23 4.66 16.97
N ASP A 59 4.34 5.41 16.94
CA ASP A 59 4.46 6.75 17.52
C ASP A 59 3.95 7.88 16.59
N MET A 60 3.31 7.52 15.47
CA MET A 60 2.85 8.44 14.43
C MET A 60 3.99 9.19 13.72
N SER A 61 5.24 8.71 13.81
CA SER A 61 6.33 9.21 12.98
C SER A 61 6.22 8.65 11.56
N GLN A 62 6.35 9.52 10.55
CA GLN A 62 6.33 9.12 9.16
C GLN A 62 7.69 8.51 8.79
N LYS A 63 7.68 7.30 8.22
CA LYS A 63 8.90 6.65 7.74
C LYS A 63 9.35 7.28 6.41
N ALA A 64 10.66 7.46 6.23
CA ALA A 64 11.24 7.98 5.00
C ALA A 64 11.05 6.98 3.85
N THR A 65 10.52 7.43 2.71
CA THR A 65 10.22 6.59 1.56
C THR A 65 11.24 6.79 0.43
N GLU A 66 11.26 5.86 -0.50
CA GLU A 66 11.90 6.04 -1.81
C GLU A 66 11.11 7.04 -2.67
N ASP A 67 11.61 7.29 -3.88
CA ASP A 67 10.99 8.14 -4.88
C ASP A 67 9.56 7.67 -5.23
N ALA A 68 8.73 8.64 -5.63
CA ALA A 68 7.37 8.37 -6.04
C ALA A 68 7.29 7.62 -7.37
N ILE A 69 6.25 6.81 -7.52
CA ILE A 69 5.97 6.04 -8.74
C ILE A 69 4.94 6.72 -9.62
N GLU A 70 5.00 6.40 -10.91
CA GLU A 70 3.93 6.75 -11.86
C GLU A 70 2.61 6.09 -11.46
N ASN A 71 1.52 6.72 -11.85
CA ASN A 71 0.18 6.29 -11.51
C ASN A 71 -0.32 5.32 -12.57
N GLU A 72 -0.73 4.12 -12.17
CA GLU A 72 -1.26 3.08 -13.06
C GLU A 72 -2.79 2.91 -12.92
N ALA A 73 -3.51 3.91 -12.40
CA ALA A 73 -4.96 3.82 -12.17
C ALA A 73 -5.82 3.74 -13.45
N ASP A 74 -5.23 3.95 -14.62
CA ASP A 74 -5.88 3.77 -15.93
C ASP A 74 -5.84 2.32 -16.43
N ASN A 75 -5.45 1.37 -15.59
CA ASN A 75 -5.34 -0.07 -15.91
C ASN A 75 -6.67 -0.85 -15.98
N GLY A 76 -7.80 -0.18 -15.70
CA GLY A 76 -9.15 -0.76 -15.72
C GLY A 76 -9.54 -1.56 -14.47
N LEU A 77 -8.77 -1.48 -13.39
CA LEU A 77 -9.14 -2.02 -12.08
C LEU A 77 -9.90 -0.95 -11.27
N GLU A 78 -11.03 -1.35 -10.68
CA GLU A 78 -11.85 -0.48 -9.85
C GLU A 78 -11.54 -0.68 -8.35
N ASN A 79 -11.77 0.36 -7.54
CA ASN A 79 -11.65 0.26 -6.09
C ASN A 79 -12.91 -0.39 -5.50
N LEU A 80 -12.95 -1.72 -5.54
CA LEU A 80 -14.04 -2.55 -4.99
C LEU A 80 -13.69 -3.02 -3.57
N ALA A 81 -14.70 -3.50 -2.84
CA ALA A 81 -14.45 -4.08 -1.52
C ALA A 81 -13.44 -5.24 -1.60
N GLY A 82 -12.34 -5.14 -0.84
CA GLY A 82 -11.27 -6.13 -0.80
C GLY A 82 -10.12 -5.90 -1.78
N THR A 83 -10.17 -4.88 -2.63
CA THR A 83 -9.00 -4.48 -3.44
C THR A 83 -8.02 -3.68 -2.60
N ILE A 84 -6.74 -3.78 -2.94
CA ILE A 84 -5.67 -2.93 -2.40
C ILE A 84 -5.23 -1.91 -3.45
N ALA A 85 -5.02 -0.66 -3.05
CA ALA A 85 -4.56 0.42 -3.93
C ALA A 85 -3.54 1.32 -3.24
N MET A 86 -2.81 2.11 -4.04
CA MET A 86 -1.82 3.06 -3.52
C MET A 86 -2.47 4.35 -3.04
N ALA A 87 -2.13 4.77 -1.82
CA ALA A 87 -2.44 6.11 -1.36
C ALA A 87 -1.44 7.11 -1.95
N ARG A 88 -1.89 8.34 -2.19
CA ARG A 88 -1.10 9.43 -2.78
C ARG A 88 -1.59 10.79 -2.32
N THR A 89 -0.82 11.82 -2.61
CA THR A 89 -1.25 13.21 -2.43
C THR A 89 -2.16 13.66 -3.58
N MET A 90 -2.47 14.96 -3.66
CA MET A 90 -3.22 15.53 -4.79
C MET A 90 -2.51 15.31 -6.13
N ASP A 91 -1.17 15.28 -6.12
CA ASP A 91 -0.38 14.94 -7.31
C ASP A 91 -0.63 13.47 -7.72
N PRO A 92 -1.08 13.20 -8.96
CA PRO A 92 -1.30 11.85 -9.45
C PRO A 92 -0.08 10.93 -9.29
N HIS A 93 1.14 11.43 -9.48
CA HIS A 93 2.40 10.67 -9.51
C HIS A 93 3.20 10.81 -8.21
N SER A 94 2.50 10.84 -7.07
CA SER A 94 3.11 11.02 -5.74
C SER A 94 2.97 9.80 -4.83
N ALA A 95 2.52 8.66 -5.35
CA ALA A 95 2.41 7.43 -4.59
C ALA A 95 3.82 6.92 -4.22
N THR A 96 4.04 6.55 -2.97
CA THR A 96 5.29 5.95 -2.49
C THR A 96 5.01 4.61 -1.81
N ALA A 97 4.93 4.57 -0.47
CA ALA A 97 4.79 3.33 0.31
C ALA A 97 3.37 3.09 0.84
N GLN A 98 2.58 4.13 1.03
CA GLN A 98 1.26 4.02 1.68
C GLN A 98 0.24 3.34 0.76
N PHE A 99 -0.58 2.47 1.34
CA PHE A 99 -1.64 1.72 0.66
C PHE A 99 -2.94 1.75 1.47
N PHE A 100 -4.06 1.44 0.82
CA PHE A 100 -5.37 1.27 1.44
C PHE A 100 -6.16 0.13 0.80
#